data_AF-A0AAJ6GYA2-F1
#
_entry.id   AF-A0AAJ6GYA2-F1
#
_cell.length_a   1.000
_cell.length_b   1.000
_cell.length_c   1.000
_cell.angle_alpha   90.00
_cell.angle_beta   90.00
_cell.angle_gamma   90.00
#
_symmetry.space_group_name_H-M   'P 1'
#
loop_
_entity.id
_entity.type
_entity.pdbx_description
1 polymer ?
#
loop_
_entity_poly.entity_id
_entity_poly.type
_entity_poly.pdbx_seq_one_letter_code
_entity_poly.pdbx_strand_id
1 'polypeptide(L)'
;MSYRPQNNHDGLWWEIALGIFVGQLMTAAFAGVVALCLGYFTLRSISAALPTVAPQPLYTPRSQRAEPPTLQLRPLESDERCIQHKRFRRLSNGWQELPNDPC
;
A
#
# COMPACT_ATOMS: atom_id res chain seq x y z
N MET A 1 -47.74 3.60 79.61
CA MET A 1 -47.26 4.54 78.57
C MET A 1 -45.90 4.06 78.11
N SER A 2 -45.82 3.41 76.95
CA SER A 2 -44.55 2.90 76.41
C SER A 2 -43.88 4.01 75.60
N TYR A 3 -42.71 4.45 76.05
CA TYR A 3 -41.85 5.38 75.32
C TYR A 3 -41.32 4.66 74.07
N ARG A 4 -41.75 5.08 72.88
CA ARG A 4 -41.16 4.67 71.61
C ARG A 4 -40.12 5.72 71.26
N PRO A 5 -38.81 5.40 71.27
CA PRO A 5 -37.80 6.36 70.83
C PRO A 5 -38.03 6.62 69.35
N GLN A 6 -38.50 7.82 69.02
CA GLN A 6 -38.57 8.32 67.66
C GLN A 6 -37.11 8.55 67.24
N ASN A 7 -36.55 7.59 66.51
CA ASN A 7 -35.24 7.77 65.91
C ASN A 7 -35.45 8.72 64.72
N ASN A 8 -35.05 9.99 64.90
CA ASN A 8 -35.12 10.99 63.84
C ASN A 8 -33.87 10.97 62.95
N HIS A 9 -32.87 10.15 63.30
CA HIS A 9 -31.60 10.08 62.58
C HIS A 9 -31.66 9.16 61.36
N ASP A 10 -32.45 8.08 61.39
CA ASP A 10 -32.56 7.14 60.26
C ASP A 10 -33.16 7.81 59.02
N GLY A 11 -34.10 8.74 59.20
CA GLY A 11 -34.66 9.53 58.10
C GLY A 11 -33.61 10.40 57.41
N LEU A 12 -32.78 11.09 58.21
CA LEU A 12 -31.71 11.95 57.70
C LEU A 12 -30.63 11.16 56.94
N TRP A 13 -30.18 10.03 57.50
CA TRP A 13 -29.17 9.18 56.85
C TRP A 13 -29.69 8.56 55.54
N TRP A 14 -30.96 8.14 55.53
CA TRP A 14 -31.62 7.64 54.32
C TRP A 14 -31.71 8.71 53.23
N GLU A 15 -32.10 9.94 53.57
CA GLU A 15 -32.19 11.05 52.61
C GLU A 15 -30.83 11.40 51.99
N ILE A 16 -29.77 11.44 52.81
CA ILE A 16 -28.40 11.67 52.33
C ILE A 16 -27.98 10.56 51.35
N ALA A 17 -28.23 9.29 51.70
CA ALA A 17 -27.90 8.17 50.83
C ALA A 17 -28.64 8.23 49.48
N LEU A 18 -29.92 8.62 49.51
CA LEU A 18 -30.73 8.76 48.31
C LEU A 18 -30.24 9.92 47.43
N GLY A 19 -29.85 11.04 48.03
CA GLY A 19 -29.25 12.17 47.32
C GLY A 19 -27.94 11.80 46.63
N ILE A 20 -27.04 11.08 47.31
CA ILE A 20 -25.78 10.60 46.72
C ILE A 20 -26.07 9.64 45.58
N PHE A 21 -26.97 8.68 45.76
CA PHE A 21 -27.32 7.72 44.72
C PHE A 21 -27.81 8.41 43.45
N VAL A 22 -28.78 9.32 43.56
CA VAL A 22 -29.32 10.07 42.41
C VAL A 22 -28.26 10.96 41.78
N GLY A 23 -27.44 11.65 42.58
CA GLY A 23 -26.35 12.48 42.09
C GLY A 23 -25.29 11.69 41.32
N GLN A 24 -24.91 10.51 41.82
CA GLN A 24 -23.99 9.60 41.13
C GLN A 24 -24.60 9.07 39.83
N LEU A 25 -25.88 8.71 39.83
CA LEU A 25 -26.59 8.22 38.64
C LEU A 25 -26.65 9.30 37.54
N MET A 26 -26.97 10.54 37.92
CA MET A 26 -26.98 11.68 37.00
C MET A 26 -25.59 11.99 36.45
N THR A 27 -24.57 11.95 37.31
CA THR A 27 -23.16 12.19 36.91
C THR A 27 -22.67 11.10 35.96
N ALA A 28 -22.97 9.83 36.24
CA ALA A 28 -22.60 8.70 35.38
C ALA A 28 -23.30 8.76 34.03
N ALA A 29 -24.59 9.11 34.01
CA ALA A 29 -25.33 9.30 32.76
C ALA A 29 -24.72 10.43 31.92
N PHE A 30 -24.43 11.57 32.55
CA PHE A 30 -23.81 12.72 31.87
C PHE A 30 -22.42 12.38 31.33
N ALA A 31 -21.56 11.77 32.16
CA ALA A 31 -20.23 11.32 31.75
C ALA A 31 -20.29 10.31 30.60
N GLY A 32 -21.25 9.38 30.64
CA GLY A 32 -21.50 8.42 29.57
C GLY A 32 -21.86 9.09 28.25
N VAL A 33 -22.78 10.06 28.27
CA VAL A 33 -23.16 10.82 27.06
C VAL A 33 -21.98 11.62 26.51
N VAL A 34 -21.23 12.30 27.38
CA VAL A 34 -20.04 13.06 26.97
C VAL A 34 -18.99 12.14 26.34
N ALA A 35 -18.74 10.97 26.95
CA ALA A 35 -17.80 9.97 26.43
C ALA A 35 -18.25 9.43 25.06
N LEU A 36 -19.54 9.16 24.87
CA LEU A 36 -20.08 8.73 23.57
C LEU A 36 -19.91 9.81 22.50
N CYS A 37 -20.25 11.07 22.80
CA CYS A 37 -20.12 12.19 21.88
C CYS A 37 -18.66 12.41 21.46
N LEU A 38 -17.73 12.42 22.43
CA LEU A 38 -16.30 12.56 22.17
C LEU A 38 -15.76 11.38 21.36
N GLY A 39 -16.07 10.14 21.77
CA GLY A 39 -15.63 8.94 21.05
C GLY A 39 -16.12 8.92 19.60
N TYR A 40 -17.37 9.31 19.37
CA TYR A 40 -17.93 9.43 18.02
C TYR A 40 -17.24 10.51 17.18
N PHE A 41 -17.01 11.68 17.77
CA PHE A 41 -16.31 12.78 17.10
C PHE A 41 -14.87 12.38 16.73
N THR A 42 -14.14 11.74 17.66
CA THR A 42 -12.78 11.25 17.43
C THR A 42 -12.74 10.22 16.30
N LEU A 43 -13.65 9.24 16.29
CA LEU A 43 -13.69 8.23 15.22
C LEU A 43 -13.97 8.85 13.85
N ARG A 44 -14.88 9.83 13.78
CA ARG A 44 -15.15 10.59 12.55
C ARG A 44 -13.93 11.40 12.09
N SER A 45 -13.24 12.04 13.02
CA SER A 45 -12.06 12.87 12.74
C SER A 45 -10.91 12.04 12.17
N ILE A 46 -10.64 10.87 12.76
CA ILE A 46 -9.61 9.95 12.28
C ILE A 46 -9.96 9.45 10.88
N SER A 47 -11.21 9.06 10.66
CA SER A 47 -11.67 8.55 9.36
C SER A 47 -11.51 9.58 8.23
N ALA A 48 -11.75 10.86 8.53
CA ALA A 48 -11.57 11.95 7.56
C ALA A 48 -10.10 12.30 7.32
N ALA A 49 -9.20 11.99 8.27
CA ALA A 49 -7.77 12.31 8.19
C ALA A 49 -6.92 11.17 7.59
N LEU A 50 -7.49 9.97 7.40
CA LEU A 50 -6.76 8.89 6.74
C LEU A 50 -6.52 9.27 5.27
N PRO A 51 -5.25 9.38 4.84
CA PRO A 51 -4.96 9.61 3.43
C PRO A 51 -5.49 8.40 2.66
N THR A 52 -6.32 8.64 1.66
CA THR A 52 -6.64 7.63 0.64
C THR A 52 -5.31 7.27 0.01
N VAL A 53 -4.77 6.09 0.33
CA VAL A 53 -3.58 5.55 -0.32
C VAL A 53 -3.96 5.32 -1.78
N ALA A 54 -3.70 6.31 -2.62
CA ALA A 54 -3.82 6.17 -4.05
C ALA A 54 -2.88 5.02 -4.46
N PRO A 55 -3.35 4.03 -5.24
CA PRO A 55 -2.47 3.00 -5.76
C PRO A 55 -1.33 3.68 -6.52
N GLN A 56 -0.10 3.61 -5.98
CA GLN A 56 1.04 4.08 -6.74
C GLN A 56 1.19 3.16 -7.95
N PRO A 57 1.21 3.68 -9.18
CA PRO A 57 1.51 2.86 -10.34
C PRO A 57 2.90 2.27 -10.12
N LEU A 58 2.97 0.94 -10.01
CA LEU A 58 4.24 0.22 -9.97
C LEU A 58 5.04 0.63 -11.19
N TYR A 59 6.13 1.36 -10.96
CA TYR A 59 7.11 1.68 -11.98
C TYR A 59 7.70 0.34 -12.46
N THR A 60 7.21 -0.14 -13.61
CA THR A 60 7.89 -1.22 -14.32
C THR A 60 9.07 -0.58 -15.04
N PRO A 61 10.32 -0.81 -14.62
CA PRO A 61 11.46 -0.40 -15.42
C PRO A 61 11.31 -1.11 -16.76
N ARG A 62 11.04 -0.33 -17.81
CA ARG A 62 11.08 -0.79 -19.19
C ARG A 62 12.52 -1.23 -19.42
N SER A 63 12.78 -2.52 -19.24
CA SER A 63 13.96 -3.18 -19.78
C SER A 63 13.89 -2.91 -21.27
N GLN A 64 14.56 -1.84 -21.68
CA GLN A 64 14.85 -1.56 -23.06
C GLN A 64 15.82 -2.67 -23.44
N ARG A 65 15.26 -3.81 -23.85
CA ARG A 65 15.98 -4.77 -24.68
C ARG A 65 16.36 -3.95 -25.91
N ALA A 66 17.55 -3.36 -25.87
CA ALA A 66 18.21 -2.87 -27.05
C ALA A 66 18.32 -4.08 -27.97
N GLU A 67 17.55 -4.05 -29.05
CA GLU A 67 17.66 -5.05 -30.10
C GLU A 67 19.12 -4.96 -30.61
N PRO A 68 19.88 -6.06 -30.59
CA PRO A 68 21.23 -6.03 -31.12
C PRO A 68 21.13 -5.57 -32.58
N PRO A 69 22.00 -4.66 -33.05
CA PRO A 69 21.96 -4.22 -34.43
C PRO A 69 22.06 -5.46 -35.31
N THR A 70 20.98 -5.75 -36.04
CA THR A 70 20.99 -6.79 -37.06
C THR A 70 21.98 -6.32 -38.12
N LEU A 71 23.22 -6.80 -38.03
CA LEU A 71 24.20 -6.68 -39.09
C LEU A 71 23.57 -7.32 -40.33
N GLN A 72 23.07 -6.49 -41.24
CA GLN A 72 22.52 -6.92 -42.51
C GLN A 72 23.70 -7.37 -43.39
N LEU A 73 24.17 -8.59 -43.15
CA LEU A 73 25.19 -9.24 -43.94
C LEU A 73 24.63 -9.47 -45.35
N ARG A 74 25.39 -9.06 -46.37
CA ARG A 74 24.99 -9.24 -47.77
C ARG A 74 24.79 -10.73 -48.06
N PRO A 75 23.70 -11.14 -48.72
CA PRO A 75 23.51 -12.54 -49.10
C PRO A 75 24.70 -13.07 -49.90
N LEU A 76 24.97 -14.38 -49.81
CA LEU A 76 26.00 -15.03 -50.61
C LEU A 76 25.50 -15.13 -52.06
N GLU A 77 26.34 -14.72 -53.01
CA GLU A 77 26.08 -14.97 -54.43
C GLU A 77 26.49 -16.40 -54.82
N SER A 78 26.01 -16.89 -55.96
CA SER A 78 26.21 -18.27 -56.44
C SER A 78 27.69 -18.69 -56.56
N ASP A 79 28.58 -17.72 -56.81
CA ASP A 79 30.03 -17.92 -56.94
C ASP A 79 30.81 -17.58 -55.65
N GLU A 80 30.10 -17.34 -54.55
CA GLU A 80 30.68 -16.99 -53.25
C GLU A 80 30.40 -18.09 -52.21
N ARG A 81 31.34 -18.32 -51.31
CA ARG A 81 31.21 -19.26 -50.20
C ARG A 81 31.67 -18.61 -48.91
N CYS A 82 30.98 -18.92 -47.81
CA CYS A 82 31.40 -18.54 -46.48
C CYS A 82 32.15 -19.67 -45.80
N ILE A 83 33.38 -19.41 -45.37
CA ILE A 83 34.20 -20.37 -44.62
C ILE A 83 34.83 -19.62 -43.45
N GLN A 84 34.58 -20.04 -42.21
CA GLN A 84 35.13 -19.42 -40.99
C GLN A 84 34.89 -17.91 -40.88
N HIS A 85 33.66 -17.47 -41.14
CA HIS A 85 33.26 -16.05 -41.17
C HIS A 85 33.99 -15.18 -42.20
N LYS A 86 34.66 -15.80 -43.17
CA LYS A 86 35.35 -15.15 -44.28
C LYS A 86 34.68 -15.54 -45.59
N ARG A 87 34.50 -14.56 -46.47
CA ARG A 87 33.89 -14.75 -47.78
C ARG A 87 34.96 -15.09 -48.80
N PHE A 88 34.73 -16.14 -49.58
CA PHE A 88 35.58 -16.58 -50.67
C PHE A 88 34.81 -16.51 -51.98
N ARG A 89 35.37 -15.84 -52.98
CA ARG A 89 34.82 -15.80 -54.35
C ARG A 89 35.57 -16.78 -55.23
N ARG A 90 34.84 -17.53 -56.06
CA ARG A 90 35.41 -18.41 -57.08
C ARG A 90 35.93 -17.59 -58.25
N LEU A 91 37.21 -17.78 -58.59
CA LEU A 91 37.84 -17.26 -59.81
C LEU A 91 38.16 -18.42 -60.76
N SER A 92 38.47 -18.10 -62.01
CA SER A 92 38.86 -19.08 -63.04
C SER A 92 40.08 -19.92 -62.67
N ASN A 93 40.95 -19.39 -61.79
CA ASN A 93 42.19 -20.00 -61.34
C ASN A 93 42.18 -20.43 -59.85
N GLY A 94 41.06 -20.31 -59.12
CA GLY A 94 41.01 -20.70 -57.71
C GLY A 94 39.95 -19.99 -56.87
N TRP A 95 40.24 -19.81 -55.58
CA TRP A 95 39.40 -19.08 -54.62
C TRP A 95 40.15 -17.86 -54.11
N GLN A 96 39.48 -16.71 -54.01
CA GLN A 96 40.02 -15.48 -53.44
C GLN A 96 39.20 -15.06 -52.22
N GLU A 97 39.88 -14.82 -51.10
CA GLU A 97 39.26 -14.26 -49.89
C GLU A 97 38.91 -12.78 -50.13
N LEU A 98 37.70 -12.36 -49.74
CA LEU A 98 37.24 -10.97 -49.71
C LEU A 98 37.38 -10.45 -48.26
N PRO A 99 38.41 -9.65 -47.93
CA PRO A 99 38.74 -9.31 -46.54
C PRO A 99 37.73 -8.41 -45.84
N ASN A 100 36.96 -7.63 -46.61
CA ASN A 100 36.06 -6.58 -46.08
C ASN A 100 34.58 -6.99 -46.05
N ASP A 101 34.28 -8.25 -46.36
CA ASP A 101 32.90 -8.74 -46.47
C ASP A 101 32.70 -9.97 -45.60
N PRO A 102 32.46 -9.79 -44.29
CA PRO A 102 32.15 -10.92 -43.42
C PRO A 102 30.86 -11.59 -43.87
N CYS A 103 30.84 -12.87 -43.58
CA CYS A 103 29.70 -13.77 -43.60
C CYS A 103 29.83 -14.63 -42.32
#